data_AF-A0A4P1QYB1-F1
#
_entry.id   AF-A0A4P1QYB1-F1
#
_cell.length_a   1.000
_cell.length_b   1.000
_cell.length_c   1.000
_cell.angle_alpha   90.00
_cell.angle_beta   90.00
_cell.angle_gamma   90.00
#
_symmetry.space_group_name_H-M   'P 1'
#
loop_
_entity.id
_entity.type
_entity.pdbx_description
1 polymer ?
#
loop_
_entity_poly.entity_id
_entity_poly.type
_entity_poly.pdbx_seq_one_letter_code
_entity_poly.pdbx_strand_id
1 'polypeptide(L)'
;MKITLINFFIILSLISFTHASVVDFCVADYTAPNGPAGYSCKKPSKVTVDDFVYHGLSISGNTSNIINAAVSPAFDAQFPGVNGLGISIARLDLAVDGVIPLHTHPGASEILVVVQGTICAGFVASDNTVYLKTLKKGDIMVFPQGLLHFQVNGGGSTALAFVSFSSANPGLQILDFALFKSDFPTPLIVQTTFIDAAVVKKLKGVLGGSG
;
A
#
# COMPACT_ATOMS: atom_id res chain seq x y z
N MET A 1 23.20 52.16 -10.96
CA MET A 1 21.92 51.58 -11.44
C MET A 1 21.95 50.06 -11.24
N LYS A 2 22.03 49.66 -9.96
CA LYS A 2 21.69 48.35 -9.44
C LYS A 2 20.24 48.48 -8.95
N ILE A 3 19.44 47.42 -8.98
CA ILE A 3 17.97 47.39 -8.81
C ILE A 3 17.22 47.49 -10.15
N THR A 4 17.40 46.49 -11.03
CA THR A 4 16.38 46.19 -12.05
C THR A 4 16.39 44.73 -12.55
N LEU A 5 17.24 43.85 -11.97
CA LEU A 5 17.36 42.47 -12.45
C LEU A 5 17.02 41.40 -11.39
N ILE A 6 16.57 41.80 -10.20
CA ILE A 6 16.19 40.86 -9.12
C ILE A 6 14.68 40.59 -9.10
N ASN A 7 13.86 41.44 -9.72
CA ASN A 7 12.40 41.29 -9.69
C ASN A 7 11.82 40.37 -10.77
N PHE A 8 12.63 39.80 -11.69
CA PHE A 8 12.12 38.88 -12.70
C PHE A 8 12.21 37.40 -12.28
N PHE A 9 12.90 37.08 -11.17
CA PHE A 9 13.11 35.69 -10.73
C PHE A 9 12.16 35.22 -9.61
N ILE A 10 11.23 36.06 -9.16
CA ILE A 10 10.34 35.78 -8.00
C ILE A 10 8.86 35.59 -8.40
N ILE A 11 8.52 35.61 -9.69
CA ILE A 11 7.13 35.44 -10.18
C ILE A 11 6.89 34.07 -10.87
N LEU A 12 7.84 33.13 -10.75
CA LEU A 12 7.67 31.79 -11.34
C LEU A 12 7.81 30.65 -10.30
N SER A 13 7.30 30.86 -9.08
CA SER A 13 7.33 29.84 -8.00
C SER A 13 5.99 29.61 -7.30
N LEU A 14 4.87 30.12 -7.84
CA LEU A 14 3.52 29.89 -7.29
C LEU A 14 2.51 29.48 -8.35
N ILE A 15 2.92 28.61 -9.27
CA ILE A 15 1.95 27.74 -9.92
C ILE A 15 2.16 26.34 -9.39
N SER A 16 1.75 26.15 -8.13
CA SER A 16 1.19 24.86 -7.74
C SER A 16 -0.03 24.66 -8.63
N PHE A 17 0.18 24.14 -9.84
CA PHE A 17 -0.89 23.52 -10.60
C PHE A 17 -1.27 22.26 -9.83
N THR A 18 -2.00 22.41 -8.71
CA THR A 18 -3.02 21.43 -8.42
C THR A 18 -3.85 21.43 -9.68
N HIS A 19 -3.70 20.41 -10.53
CA HIS A 19 -4.68 20.12 -11.55
C HIS A 19 -5.92 19.73 -10.76
N ALA A 20 -6.64 20.74 -10.25
CA ALA A 20 -7.99 20.60 -9.75
C ALA A 20 -8.80 20.32 -11.01
N SER A 21 -8.76 19.06 -11.44
CA SER A 21 -9.67 18.52 -12.42
C SER A 21 -11.06 18.79 -11.86
N VAL A 22 -11.79 19.75 -12.45
CA VAL A 22 -13.19 20.06 -12.10
C VAL A 22 -14.08 18.99 -12.74
N VAL A 23 -13.75 17.73 -12.49
CA VAL A 23 -14.46 16.56 -13.01
C VAL A 23 -14.84 15.74 -11.80
N ASP A 24 -16.13 15.52 -11.61
CA ASP A 24 -16.68 14.84 -10.43
C ASP A 24 -16.06 13.44 -10.23
N PHE A 25 -15.74 12.75 -11.33
CA PHE A 25 -15.15 11.40 -11.34
C PHE A 25 -14.40 11.09 -12.63
N CYS A 26 -13.46 10.15 -12.55
CA CYS A 26 -12.77 9.55 -13.69
C CYS A 26 -12.78 8.03 -13.52
N VAL A 27 -13.90 7.37 -13.85
CA VAL A 27 -14.00 5.91 -13.76
C VAL A 27 -12.94 5.27 -14.65
N ALA A 28 -12.11 4.37 -14.11
CA ALA A 28 -11.03 3.74 -14.87
C ALA A 28 -11.53 2.98 -16.10
N ASP A 29 -10.93 3.26 -17.25
CA ASP A 29 -11.10 2.52 -18.49
C ASP A 29 -10.06 1.40 -18.58
N TYR A 30 -10.48 0.18 -18.26
CA TYR A 30 -9.64 -1.00 -18.34
C TYR A 30 -9.41 -1.51 -19.78
N THR A 31 -10.04 -0.91 -20.80
CA THR A 31 -9.78 -1.26 -22.20
C THR A 31 -8.57 -0.50 -22.78
N ALA A 32 -8.19 0.61 -22.14
CA ALA A 32 -7.00 1.38 -22.48
C ALA A 32 -5.78 0.89 -21.68
N PRO A 33 -4.55 1.08 -22.20
CA PRO A 33 -3.34 0.79 -21.44
C PRO A 33 -3.25 1.61 -20.15
N ASN A 34 -2.85 0.96 -19.06
CA ASN A 34 -2.44 1.64 -17.83
C ASN A 34 -1.02 2.22 -17.99
N GLY A 35 -0.76 3.39 -17.41
CA GLY A 35 0.53 4.05 -17.47
C GLY A 35 1.00 4.60 -16.11
N PRO A 36 2.14 5.30 -16.06
CA PRO A 36 2.66 5.89 -14.82
C PRO A 36 1.71 6.91 -14.15
N ALA A 37 0.76 7.44 -14.91
CA ALA A 37 -0.27 8.36 -14.42
C ALA A 37 -1.57 7.65 -13.98
N GLY A 38 -1.62 6.31 -14.02
CA GLY A 38 -2.82 5.52 -13.75
C GLY A 38 -3.68 5.26 -14.99
N TYR A 39 -4.95 4.95 -14.75
CA TYR A 39 -5.91 4.60 -15.80
C TYR A 39 -6.52 5.83 -16.48
N SER A 40 -6.77 5.70 -17.79
CA SER A 40 -7.60 6.66 -18.54
C SER A 40 -9.06 6.61 -18.06
N CYS A 41 -9.84 7.66 -18.30
CA CYS A 41 -11.26 7.69 -17.91
C CYS A 41 -12.16 7.04 -18.97
N LYS A 42 -13.17 6.28 -18.54
CA LYS A 42 -14.29 5.87 -19.40
C LYS A 42 -15.02 7.10 -19.96
N LYS A 43 -15.60 6.95 -21.15
CA LYS A 43 -16.53 7.96 -21.69
C LYS A 43 -17.74 8.11 -20.76
N PRO A 44 -18.20 9.33 -20.44
CA PRO A 44 -19.35 9.53 -19.54
C PRO A 44 -20.61 8.75 -19.94
N SER A 45 -20.85 8.59 -21.25
CA SER A 45 -21.99 7.81 -21.78
C SER A 45 -21.90 6.29 -21.57
N LYS A 46 -20.77 5.78 -21.06
CA LYS A 46 -20.54 4.37 -20.73
C LYS A 46 -20.46 4.12 -19.22
N VAL A 47 -20.52 5.16 -18.41
CA VAL A 47 -20.48 5.05 -16.95
C VAL A 47 -21.87 4.64 -16.44
N THR A 48 -21.91 3.69 -15.50
CA THR A 48 -23.14 3.27 -14.81
C THR A 48 -22.95 3.31 -13.30
N VAL A 49 -24.03 3.12 -12.54
CA VAL A 49 -23.97 3.03 -11.07
C VAL A 49 -23.07 1.90 -10.59
N ASP A 50 -22.97 0.81 -11.36
CA ASP A 50 -22.16 -0.36 -11.02
C ASP A 50 -20.66 -0.03 -11.01
N ASP A 51 -20.22 1.03 -11.71
CA ASP A 51 -18.84 1.50 -11.67
C ASP A 51 -18.44 2.10 -10.31
N PHE A 52 -19.44 2.51 -9.52
CA PHE A 52 -19.26 3.15 -8.20
C PHE A 52 -19.52 2.20 -7.03
N VAL A 53 -19.80 0.92 -7.28
CA VAL A 53 -20.09 -0.07 -6.25
C VAL A 53 -19.12 -1.25 -6.37
N TYR A 54 -18.48 -1.62 -5.25
CA TYR A 54 -17.58 -2.77 -5.20
C TYR A 54 -18.09 -3.82 -4.21
N HIS A 55 -18.28 -5.06 -4.70
CA HIS A 55 -18.83 -6.16 -3.91
C HIS A 55 -17.78 -7.16 -3.41
N GLY A 56 -16.53 -7.08 -3.91
CA GLY A 56 -15.49 -8.10 -3.67
C GLY A 56 -15.06 -8.24 -2.22
N LEU A 57 -15.25 -7.21 -1.38
CA LEU A 57 -14.86 -7.23 0.04
C LEU A 57 -15.80 -8.04 0.94
N SER A 58 -16.94 -8.50 0.41
CA SER A 58 -17.88 -9.35 1.15
C SER A 58 -17.34 -10.77 1.40
N ILE A 59 -16.33 -11.19 0.63
CA ILE A 59 -15.79 -12.56 0.63
C ILE A 59 -14.46 -12.57 1.39
N SER A 60 -14.31 -13.53 2.31
CA SER A 60 -13.03 -13.76 3.00
C SER A 60 -11.97 -14.27 2.02
N GLY A 61 -10.76 -13.75 2.13
CA GLY A 61 -9.61 -14.25 1.37
C GLY A 61 -9.12 -15.62 1.83
N ASN A 62 -8.41 -16.33 0.95
CA ASN A 62 -7.84 -17.65 1.27
C ASN A 62 -6.57 -17.51 2.13
N THR A 63 -6.67 -17.87 3.40
CA THR A 63 -5.54 -17.82 4.35
C THR A 63 -4.72 -19.11 4.41
N SER A 64 -5.01 -20.13 3.59
CA SER A 64 -4.24 -21.38 3.53
C SER A 64 -2.97 -21.21 2.69
N ASN A 65 -2.03 -20.41 3.21
CA ASN A 65 -0.78 -20.06 2.53
C ASN A 65 0.36 -19.79 3.55
N ILE A 66 1.57 -19.54 3.08
CA ILE A 66 2.77 -19.43 3.93
C ILE A 66 2.74 -18.30 4.98
N ILE A 67 1.90 -17.28 4.78
CA ILE A 67 1.75 -16.16 5.72
C ILE A 67 0.45 -16.25 6.53
N ASN A 68 -0.35 -17.30 6.34
CA ASN A 68 -1.63 -17.51 7.04
C ASN A 68 -2.59 -16.29 6.96
N ALA A 69 -2.52 -15.52 5.88
CA ALA A 69 -3.26 -14.27 5.72
C ALA A 69 -3.63 -14.01 4.26
N ALA A 70 -4.62 -13.15 4.04
CA ALA A 70 -5.04 -12.70 2.73
C ALA A 70 -5.38 -11.21 2.74
N VAL A 71 -4.98 -10.51 1.67
CA VAL A 71 -5.32 -9.12 1.41
C VAL A 71 -6.15 -9.07 0.13
N SER A 72 -7.38 -8.56 0.22
CA SER A 72 -8.28 -8.41 -0.91
C SER A 72 -8.42 -6.91 -1.25
N PRO A 73 -7.72 -6.41 -2.29
CA PRO A 73 -7.71 -4.99 -2.62
C PRO A 73 -8.96 -4.55 -3.39
N ALA A 74 -9.42 -3.34 -3.11
CA ALA A 74 -10.34 -2.56 -3.93
C ALA A 74 -9.63 -1.25 -4.35
N PHE A 75 -8.52 -1.41 -5.07
CA PHE A 75 -7.74 -0.32 -5.66
C PHE A 75 -8.29 0.04 -7.04
N ASP A 76 -7.71 1.04 -7.69
CA ASP A 76 -8.09 1.44 -9.06
C ASP A 76 -8.06 0.30 -10.08
N ALA A 77 -7.26 -0.76 -9.86
CA ALA A 77 -7.20 -1.95 -10.70
C ALA A 77 -8.36 -2.95 -10.50
N GLN A 78 -9.08 -2.90 -9.37
CA GLN A 78 -10.23 -3.77 -9.09
C GLN A 78 -11.55 -3.00 -9.02
N PHE A 79 -11.50 -1.74 -8.60
CA PHE A 79 -12.63 -0.88 -8.37
C PHE A 79 -12.46 0.41 -9.19
N PRO A 80 -13.08 0.50 -10.37
CA PRO A 80 -12.79 1.58 -11.31
C PRO A 80 -13.26 2.95 -10.81
N GLY A 81 -14.24 3.00 -9.92
CA GLY A 81 -14.80 4.23 -9.34
C GLY A 81 -13.83 5.02 -8.46
N VAL A 82 -12.77 4.40 -7.92
CA VAL A 82 -11.78 5.13 -7.10
C VAL A 82 -10.68 5.82 -7.89
N ASN A 83 -10.60 5.58 -9.21
CA ASN A 83 -9.57 6.17 -10.05
C ASN A 83 -9.63 7.70 -10.04
N GLY A 84 -8.47 8.31 -9.75
CA GLY A 84 -8.33 9.76 -9.61
C GLY A 84 -8.89 10.38 -8.32
N LEU A 85 -9.54 9.61 -7.43
CA LEU A 85 -10.15 10.14 -6.20
C LEU A 85 -9.19 10.20 -5.00
N GLY A 86 -7.98 9.66 -5.14
CA GLY A 86 -6.98 9.67 -4.07
C GLY A 86 -7.36 8.83 -2.85
N ILE A 87 -8.25 7.86 -3.01
CA ILE A 87 -8.66 6.94 -1.94
C ILE A 87 -8.77 5.51 -2.46
N SER A 88 -8.56 4.54 -1.60
CA SER A 88 -8.91 3.14 -1.86
C SER A 88 -9.07 2.37 -0.54
N ILE A 89 -9.47 1.11 -0.62
CA ILE A 89 -9.69 0.26 0.56
C ILE A 89 -9.27 -1.19 0.25
N ALA A 90 -8.89 -1.95 1.27
CA ALA A 90 -8.70 -3.39 1.19
C ALA A 90 -9.27 -4.09 2.42
N ARG A 91 -9.56 -5.38 2.26
CA ARG A 91 -9.92 -6.29 3.36
C ARG A 91 -8.71 -7.14 3.73
N LEU A 92 -8.48 -7.30 5.04
CA LEU A 92 -7.47 -8.17 5.62
C LEU A 92 -8.15 -9.32 6.37
N ASP A 93 -7.90 -10.54 5.94
CA ASP A 93 -8.25 -11.76 6.67
C ASP A 93 -6.98 -12.42 7.21
N LEU A 94 -6.91 -12.64 8.51
CA LEU A 94 -5.78 -13.29 9.17
C LEU A 94 -6.24 -14.55 9.90
N ALA A 95 -5.67 -15.70 9.55
CA ALA A 95 -5.82 -16.90 10.36
C ALA A 95 -5.06 -16.75 11.69
N VAL A 96 -5.18 -17.73 12.59
CA VAL A 96 -4.34 -17.76 13.80
C VAL A 96 -2.87 -17.73 13.37
N ASP A 97 -2.08 -16.87 14.02
CA ASP A 97 -0.67 -16.60 13.69
C ASP A 97 -0.46 -16.04 12.26
N GLY A 98 -1.52 -15.57 11.60
CA GLY A 98 -1.47 -14.86 10.33
C GLY A 98 -0.64 -13.59 10.40
N VAL A 99 0.16 -13.34 9.36
CA VAL A 99 1.06 -12.19 9.28
C VAL A 99 0.89 -11.47 7.95
N ILE A 100 0.80 -10.14 8.02
CA ILE A 100 1.20 -9.26 6.93
C ILE A 100 2.63 -8.82 7.27
N PRO A 101 3.66 -9.30 6.54
CA PRO A 101 5.06 -9.04 6.85
C PRO A 101 5.40 -7.55 6.83
N LEU A 102 6.60 -7.18 7.30
CA LEU A 102 7.07 -5.80 7.20
C LEU A 102 6.99 -5.30 5.75
N HIS A 103 6.22 -4.24 5.54
CA HIS A 103 5.97 -3.67 4.23
C HIS A 103 5.73 -2.16 4.31
N THR A 104 5.72 -1.52 3.14
CA THR A 104 5.46 -0.10 3.00
C THR A 104 4.56 0.18 1.80
N HIS A 105 3.84 1.29 1.87
CA HIS A 105 3.04 1.87 0.80
C HIS A 105 3.69 3.18 0.34
N PRO A 106 4.42 3.19 -0.79
CA PRO A 106 5.08 4.41 -1.28
C PRO A 106 4.09 5.52 -1.65
N GLY A 107 2.88 5.16 -2.08
CA GLY A 107 1.89 6.08 -2.61
C GLY A 107 0.83 6.54 -1.61
N ALA A 108 0.76 6.01 -0.38
CA ALA A 108 -0.32 6.34 0.53
C ALA A 108 0.03 6.16 2.01
N SER A 109 -0.66 6.94 2.86
CA SER A 109 -0.88 6.54 4.26
C SER A 109 -2.02 5.54 4.33
N GLU A 110 -2.01 4.70 5.35
CA GLU A 110 -3.03 3.68 5.62
C GLU A 110 -3.72 3.94 6.96
N ILE A 111 -5.03 3.68 7.04
CA ILE A 111 -5.76 3.56 8.31
C ILE A 111 -6.43 2.19 8.35
N LEU A 112 -6.11 1.41 9.39
CA LEU A 112 -6.73 0.13 9.69
C LEU A 112 -7.85 0.28 10.71
N VAL A 113 -8.94 -0.48 10.53
CA VAL A 113 -9.98 -0.72 11.53
C VAL A 113 -10.18 -2.21 11.74
N VAL A 114 -10.11 -2.66 13.01
CA VAL A 114 -10.35 -4.07 13.35
C VAL A 114 -11.85 -4.32 13.48
N VAL A 115 -12.38 -5.32 12.77
CA VAL A 115 -13.79 -5.69 12.80
C VAL A 115 -14.04 -6.98 13.59
N GLN A 116 -13.06 -7.89 13.62
CA GLN A 116 -13.12 -9.14 14.38
C GLN A 116 -11.73 -9.53 14.89
N GLY A 117 -11.68 -10.21 16.04
CA GLY A 117 -10.46 -10.76 16.61
C GLY A 117 -9.55 -9.69 17.21
N THR A 118 -8.26 -9.99 17.23
CA THR A 118 -7.22 -9.12 17.76
C THR A 118 -6.02 -9.09 16.84
N ILE A 119 -5.43 -7.92 16.61
CA ILE A 119 -4.29 -7.76 15.71
C ILE A 119 -3.20 -7.00 16.46
N CYS A 120 -2.02 -7.58 16.60
CA CYS A 120 -0.82 -6.84 16.96
C CYS A 120 -0.33 -6.12 15.71
N ALA A 121 -0.35 -4.79 15.71
CA ALA A 121 0.10 -3.99 14.59
C ALA A 121 1.09 -2.93 15.05
N GLY A 122 1.97 -2.51 14.15
CA GLY A 122 2.94 -1.48 14.45
C GLY A 122 3.67 -0.95 13.23
N PHE A 123 4.31 0.21 13.39
CA PHE A 123 5.20 0.79 12.40
C PHE A 123 6.53 1.23 13.04
N VAL A 124 7.54 1.38 12.19
CA VAL A 124 8.86 1.89 12.55
C VAL A 124 9.00 3.30 12.00
N ALA A 125 9.17 4.28 12.89
CA ALA A 125 9.40 5.68 12.52
C ALA A 125 10.80 5.89 11.93
N SER A 126 11.03 7.04 11.27
CA SER A 126 12.31 7.35 10.62
C SER A 126 13.50 7.49 11.58
N ASP A 127 13.23 7.71 12.87
CA ASP A 127 14.22 7.69 13.95
C ASP A 127 14.42 6.28 14.55
N ASN A 128 13.83 5.26 13.94
CA ASN A 128 13.78 3.86 14.36
C ASN A 128 12.95 3.59 15.62
N THR A 129 12.15 4.55 16.10
CA THR A 129 11.20 4.30 17.19
C THR A 129 10.09 3.38 16.71
N VAL A 130 9.85 2.29 17.43
CA VAL A 130 8.79 1.32 17.13
C VAL A 130 7.53 1.68 17.90
N TYR A 131 6.43 1.90 17.18
CA TYR A 131 5.11 2.12 17.74
C TYR A 131 4.24 0.90 17.44
N LEU A 132 3.91 0.10 18.46
CA LEU A 132 3.08 -1.09 18.29
C LEU A 132 2.02 -1.22 19.40
N LYS A 133 0.91 -1.87 19.06
CA LYS A 133 -0.19 -2.15 19.98
C LYS A 133 -0.94 -3.40 19.56
N THR A 134 -1.45 -4.14 20.53
CA THR A 134 -2.53 -5.11 20.29
C THR A 134 -3.86 -4.39 20.18
N LEU A 135 -4.39 -4.32 18.97
CA LEU A 135 -5.67 -3.76 18.60
C LEU A 135 -6.78 -4.81 18.77
N LYS A 136 -7.95 -4.36 19.22
CA LYS A 136 -9.17 -5.16 19.38
C LYS A 136 -10.26 -4.64 18.44
N LYS A 137 -11.36 -5.38 18.31
CA LYS A 137 -12.55 -4.95 17.55
C LYS A 137 -12.93 -3.50 17.89
N GLY A 138 -13.04 -2.66 16.86
CA GLY A 138 -13.37 -1.24 16.95
C GLY A 138 -12.15 -0.31 17.04
N ASP A 139 -10.98 -0.83 17.39
CA ASP A 139 -9.76 -0.02 17.40
C ASP A 139 -9.33 0.33 15.98
N ILE A 140 -8.76 1.53 15.84
CA ILE A 140 -8.14 2.02 14.62
C ILE A 140 -6.65 2.29 14.83
N MET A 141 -5.86 2.13 13.78
CA MET A 141 -4.45 2.52 13.78
C MET A 141 -4.08 3.13 12.44
N VAL A 142 -3.28 4.21 12.48
CA VAL A 142 -2.74 4.88 11.30
C VAL A 142 -1.31 4.42 11.04
N PHE A 143 -0.98 4.22 9.77
CA PHE A 143 0.37 3.95 9.28
C PHE A 143 0.77 5.07 8.32
N PRO A 144 1.74 5.93 8.69
CA PRO A 144 2.17 7.02 7.83
C PRO A 144 2.79 6.54 6.51
N GLN A 145 2.56 7.30 5.44
CA GLN A 145 3.06 6.99 4.10
C GLN A 145 4.56 6.69 4.09
N GLY A 146 4.93 5.61 3.40
CA GLY A 146 6.33 5.23 3.22
C GLY A 146 6.99 4.53 4.42
N LEU A 147 6.36 4.50 5.60
CA LEU A 147 6.94 3.83 6.77
C LEU A 147 6.71 2.32 6.75
N LEU A 148 7.74 1.57 7.17
CA LEU A 148 7.65 0.13 7.36
C LEU A 148 6.69 -0.19 8.51
N HIS A 149 5.73 -1.06 8.25
CA HIS A 149 4.73 -1.48 9.22
C HIS A 149 4.30 -2.93 8.97
N PHE A 150 3.58 -3.51 9.92
CA PHE A 150 3.18 -4.91 9.92
C PHE A 150 1.87 -5.12 10.67
N GLN A 151 1.24 -6.26 10.43
CA GLN A 151 0.10 -6.76 11.20
C GLN A 151 0.29 -8.26 11.47
N VAL A 152 0.06 -8.68 12.72
CA VAL A 152 0.12 -10.08 13.15
C VAL A 152 -1.14 -10.39 13.93
N ASN A 153 -1.84 -11.46 13.56
CA ASN A 153 -2.89 -11.99 14.40
C ASN A 153 -2.28 -12.78 15.56
N GLY A 154 -2.00 -12.06 16.66
CA GLY A 154 -1.53 -12.64 17.92
C GLY A 154 -2.64 -13.19 18.81
N GLY A 155 -3.87 -13.33 18.29
CA GLY A 155 -5.00 -13.92 19.01
C GLY A 155 -5.15 -15.42 18.75
N GLY A 156 -5.89 -16.11 19.64
CA GLY A 156 -6.22 -17.54 19.46
C GLY A 156 -7.39 -17.83 18.51
N SER A 157 -7.82 -16.83 17.72
CA SER A 157 -8.92 -16.95 16.75
C SER A 157 -8.59 -16.16 15.49
N THR A 158 -9.34 -16.36 14.41
CA THR A 158 -9.21 -15.53 13.20
C THR A 158 -9.48 -14.05 13.49
N ALA A 159 -8.85 -13.18 12.71
CA ALA A 159 -9.04 -11.74 12.76
C ALA A 159 -9.43 -11.18 11.38
N LEU A 160 -10.25 -10.13 11.39
CA LEU A 160 -10.71 -9.40 10.20
C LEU A 160 -10.50 -7.91 10.44
N ALA A 161 -9.90 -7.24 9.46
CA ALA A 161 -9.78 -5.80 9.43
C ALA A 161 -10.06 -5.24 8.03
N PHE A 162 -10.37 -3.95 7.98
CA PHE A 162 -10.37 -3.18 6.74
C PHE A 162 -9.31 -2.08 6.85
N VAL A 163 -8.67 -1.79 5.73
CA VAL A 163 -7.62 -0.78 5.63
C VAL A 163 -7.98 0.19 4.52
N SER A 164 -7.93 1.48 4.78
CA SER A 164 -8.20 2.54 3.80
C SER A 164 -6.93 3.32 3.52
N PHE A 165 -6.75 3.75 2.28
CA PHE A 165 -5.53 4.40 1.82
C PHE A 165 -5.80 5.79 1.26
N SER A 166 -4.85 6.71 1.44
CA SER A 166 -4.87 8.04 0.84
C SER A 166 -4.37 8.06 -0.63
N SER A 167 -4.63 6.99 -1.39
CA SER A 167 -4.38 6.89 -2.83
C SER A 167 -5.30 5.85 -3.44
N ALA A 168 -5.67 6.03 -4.71
CA ALA A 168 -6.37 5.03 -5.50
C ALA A 168 -5.50 3.78 -5.78
N ASN A 169 -4.17 3.96 -5.76
CA ASN A 169 -3.18 2.91 -5.86
C ASN A 169 -2.05 3.20 -4.85
N PRO A 170 -2.07 2.57 -3.66
CA PRO A 170 -1.09 2.84 -2.62
C PRO A 170 0.32 2.31 -2.95
N GLY A 171 0.45 1.41 -3.94
CA GLY A 171 1.62 0.57 -4.13
C GLY A 171 1.83 -0.40 -2.97
N LEU A 172 2.72 -1.38 -3.10
CA LEU A 172 3.07 -2.29 -2.00
C LEU A 172 4.51 -2.75 -2.20
N GLN A 173 5.34 -2.61 -1.18
CA GLN A 173 6.67 -3.20 -1.16
C GLN A 173 6.85 -3.96 0.16
N ILE A 174 6.95 -5.28 0.07
CA ILE A 174 7.30 -6.15 1.19
C ILE A 174 8.81 -6.17 1.31
N LEU A 175 9.34 -5.86 2.50
CA LEU A 175 10.77 -5.72 2.76
C LEU A 175 11.53 -6.99 2.37
N ASP A 176 11.05 -8.16 2.83
CA ASP A 176 11.70 -9.44 2.55
C ASP A 176 11.68 -9.79 1.06
N PHE A 177 10.64 -9.37 0.32
CA PHE A 177 10.60 -9.60 -1.12
C PHE A 177 11.56 -8.68 -1.87
N ALA A 178 11.68 -7.42 -1.45
CA ALA A 178 12.64 -6.49 -2.01
C ALA A 178 14.09 -6.99 -1.84
N LEU A 179 14.40 -7.60 -0.69
CA LEU A 179 15.72 -8.16 -0.39
C LEU A 179 15.94 -9.54 -1.04
N PHE A 180 14.98 -10.45 -0.94
CA PHE A 180 15.23 -11.88 -1.16
C PHE A 180 14.34 -12.52 -2.25
N LYS A 181 13.36 -11.81 -2.80
CA LYS A 181 12.53 -12.25 -3.94
C LYS A 181 12.78 -11.37 -5.18
N SER A 182 13.94 -10.77 -5.25
CA SER A 182 14.41 -9.93 -6.34
C SER A 182 15.72 -10.48 -6.91
N ASP A 183 16.23 -9.82 -7.95
CA ASP A 183 17.56 -10.01 -8.51
C ASP A 183 18.66 -9.21 -7.77
N PHE A 184 18.36 -8.64 -6.60
CA PHE A 184 19.29 -7.81 -5.82
C PHE A 184 20.56 -8.60 -5.47
N PRO A 185 21.76 -8.24 -5.98
CA PRO A 185 22.95 -9.09 -5.81
C PRO A 185 23.27 -9.43 -4.35
N THR A 186 23.49 -10.72 -4.07
CA THR A 186 23.83 -11.21 -2.73
C THR A 186 24.97 -10.41 -2.06
N PRO A 187 26.09 -10.07 -2.74
CA PRO A 187 27.16 -9.28 -2.12
C PRO A 187 26.70 -7.90 -1.64
N LEU A 188 25.76 -7.26 -2.34
CA LEU A 188 25.24 -5.94 -1.96
C LEU A 188 24.24 -6.02 -0.80
N ILE A 189 23.45 -7.09 -0.74
CA ILE A 189 22.59 -7.34 0.44
C ILE A 189 23.47 -7.56 1.67
N VAL A 190 24.52 -8.39 1.57
CA VAL A 190 25.48 -8.62 2.67
C VAL A 190 26.08 -7.28 3.12
N GLN A 191 26.51 -6.45 2.17
CA GLN A 191 27.14 -5.16 2.48
C GLN A 191 26.17 -4.15 3.12
N THR A 192 24.89 -4.16 2.75
CA THR A 192 23.91 -3.16 3.21
C THR A 192 23.10 -3.61 4.43
N THR A 193 22.99 -4.91 4.68
CA THR A 193 22.20 -5.48 5.79
C THR A 193 23.04 -6.17 6.86
N PHE A 194 24.32 -6.46 6.56
CA PHE A 194 25.24 -7.22 7.42
C PHE A 194 24.78 -8.67 7.69
N ILE A 195 23.83 -9.18 6.92
CA ILE A 195 23.38 -10.58 6.98
C ILE A 195 24.40 -11.46 6.26
N ASP A 196 24.74 -12.61 6.85
CA ASP A 196 25.66 -13.58 6.25
C ASP A 196 25.19 -14.05 4.86
N ALA A 197 26.14 -14.17 3.92
CA ALA A 197 25.86 -14.60 2.55
C ALA A 197 25.14 -15.95 2.47
N ALA A 198 25.44 -16.88 3.39
CA ALA A 198 24.76 -18.17 3.48
C ALA A 198 23.27 -18.01 3.85
N VAL A 199 22.96 -17.08 4.76
CA VAL A 199 21.58 -16.78 5.16
C VAL A 199 20.84 -16.07 4.04
N VAL A 200 21.46 -15.10 3.37
CA VAL A 200 20.87 -14.42 2.19
C VAL A 200 20.51 -15.43 1.10
N LYS A 201 21.45 -16.32 0.74
CA LYS A 201 21.21 -17.38 -0.25
C LYS A 201 20.09 -18.32 0.18
N LYS A 202 20.02 -18.68 1.46
CA LYS A 202 18.93 -19.51 2.00
C LYS A 202 17.58 -18.81 1.86
N LEU A 203 17.47 -17.53 2.25
CA LEU A 203 16.23 -16.76 2.14
C LEU A 203 15.79 -16.58 0.69
N LYS A 204 16.73 -16.31 -0.23
CA LYS A 204 16.47 -16.28 -1.68
C LYS A 204 15.94 -17.61 -2.19
N GLY A 205 16.53 -18.72 -1.76
CA GLY A 205 16.07 -20.06 -2.12
C GLY A 205 14.64 -20.36 -1.64
N VAL A 206 14.26 -19.86 -0.47
CA VAL A 206 12.89 -20.01 0.07
C VAL A 206 11.88 -19.14 -0.69
N LEU A 207 12.26 -17.90 -1.02
CA LEU A 207 11.34 -16.89 -1.57
C LEU A 207 11.32 -16.85 -3.10
N GLY A 208 12.29 -17.48 -3.77
CA GLY A 208 12.42 -17.56 -5.22
C GLY A 208 13.18 -16.39 -5.86
N GLY A 209 14.06 -15.72 -5.12
CA GLY A 209 14.92 -14.66 -5.66
C GLY A 209 16.18 -15.20 -6.35
N SER A 210 16.89 -14.30 -7.04
CA SER A 210 18.14 -14.60 -7.77
C SER A 210 19.21 -13.53 -7.47
N GLY A 211 20.47 -13.76 -7.86
CA GLY A 211 21.58 -12.82 -7.64
C GLY A 211 22.24 -12.89 -6.26
#